data_AF-A0A382I6Y1-F1
#
_entry.id   AF-A0A382I6Y1-F1
#
_cell.length_a   1.000
_cell.length_b   1.000
_cell.length_c   1.000
_cell.angle_alpha   90.00
_cell.angle_beta   90.00
_cell.angle_gamma   90.00
#
_symmetry.space_group_name_H-M   'P 1'
#
loop_
_entity.id
_entity.type
_entity.pdbx_description
1 polymer ?
#
loop_
_entity_poly.entity_id
_entity_poly.type
_entity_poly.pdbx_seq_one_letter_code
_entity_poly.pdbx_strand_id
1 'polypeptide(L)' 'VNHLENDDKMFELMAAYPKIIERPIVVFKDKAVLGRPPENVLKLI' A
#
# COMPACT_ATOMS: atom_id res chain seq x y z
N VAL A 1 21.06 6.65 11.05
CA VAL A 1 21.07 5.76 9.87
C VAL A 1 19.66 5.78 9.31
N ASN A 2 19.48 6.02 8.02
CA ASN A 2 18.15 6.23 7.45
C ASN A 2 17.42 4.88 7.37
N HIS A 3 16.63 4.55 8.39
CA HIS A 3 15.98 3.23 8.52
C HIS A 3 14.89 2.96 7.47
N LEU A 4 14.61 3.93 6.61
CA LEU A 4 13.60 3.88 5.55
C LEU A 4 14.13 3.28 4.23
N GLU A 5 15.41 2.95 4.14
CA GLU A 5 16.03 2.40 2.92
C GLU A 5 16.05 0.86 2.89
N ASN A 6 15.43 0.20 3.88
CA ASN A 6 15.35 -1.26 3.95
C ASN A 6 13.91 -1.74 3.79
N ASP A 7 13.57 -2.11 2.55
CA ASP A 7 12.23 -2.57 2.16
C ASP A 7 11.79 -3.82 2.94
N ASP A 8 12.68 -4.80 3.13
CA ASP A 8 12.37 -6.01 3.90
C ASP A 8 11.94 -5.67 5.32
N LYS A 9 12.68 -4.75 5.95
CA LYS A 9 12.34 -4.29 7.31
C LYS A 9 11.02 -3.54 7.34
N MET A 10 10.72 -2.75 6.30
CA MET A 10 9.43 -2.08 6.17
C MET A 10 8.29 -3.08 5.98
N PHE A 11 8.46 -4.14 5.18
CA PHE A 11 7.47 -5.20 5.01
C PHE A 11 7.22 -5.98 6.30
N GLU A 12 8.27 -6.32 7.06
CA GLU A 12 8.13 -6.94 8.39
C GLU A 12 7.28 -6.08 9.32
N LEU A 13 7.53 -4.77 9.36
CA LEU A 13 6.80 -3.82 10.21
C LEU A 13 5.36 -3.61 9.72
N MET A 14 5.13 -3.55 8.41
CA MET A 14 3.79 -3.47 7.82
C MET A 14 2.96 -4.71 8.16
N ALA A 15 3.56 -5.89 8.12
CA ALA A 15 2.92 -7.15 8.51
C ALA A 15 2.63 -7.21 10.02
N ALA A 16 3.60 -6.80 10.85
CA ALA A 16 3.45 -6.78 12.30
C ALA A 16 2.46 -5.72 12.81
N TYR A 17 2.38 -4.58 12.12
CA TYR A 17 1.53 -3.44 12.49
C TYR A 17 0.66 -2.98 11.31
N PRO A 18 -0.37 -3.75 10.90
CA PRO A 18 -1.14 -3.46 9.68
C PRO A 18 -1.78 -2.07 9.63
N LYS A 19 -1.93 -1.37 10.76
CA LYS A 19 -2.46 0.00 10.84
C LYS A 19 -1.60 1.03 10.10
N ILE A 20 -0.29 0.78 9.94
CA ILE A 20 0.62 1.71 9.27
C ILE A 20 0.50 1.69 7.74
N ILE A 21 -0.11 0.63 7.18
CA ILE A 21 -0.34 0.52 5.74
C ILE A 21 -1.48 1.46 5.34
N GLU A 22 -1.21 2.32 4.36
CA GLU A 22 -2.21 3.24 3.81
C GLU A 22 -3.34 2.46 3.11
N ARG A 23 -4.59 2.87 3.33
CA ARG A 23 -5.82 2.18 2.87
C ARG A 23 -6.83 3.23 2.44
N PRO A 24 -7.83 2.98 1.57
CA PRO A 24 -8.15 1.70 0.95
C PRO A 24 -7.21 1.36 -0.19
N ILE A 25 -6.75 0.11 -0.23
CA ILE A 25 -6.08 -0.47 -1.40
C ILE A 25 -7.15 -1.24 -2.16
N VAL A 26 -7.40 -0.86 -3.41
CA VAL A 26 -8.37 -1.51 -4.29
C VAL A 26 -7.62 -2.36 -5.29
N VAL A 27 -7.99 -3.63 -5.41
CA VAL A 27 -7.34 -4.61 -6.30
C VAL A 27 -8.36 -5.06 -7.35
N PHE A 28 -7.96 -5.03 -8.62
CA PHE A 28 -8.77 -5.52 -9.74
C PHE A 28 -7.87 -6.20 -10.77
N LYS A 29 -8.14 -7.49 -11.05
CA LYS A 29 -7.29 -8.36 -11.86
C LYS A 29 -5.85 -8.37 -11.32
N ASP A 30 -4.87 -7.99 -12.14
CA ASP A 30 -3.44 -7.93 -11.88
C ASP A 30 -2.96 -6.54 -11.43
N LYS A 31 -3.89 -5.60 -11.16
CA LYS A 31 -3.58 -4.21 -10.79
C LYS A 31 -4.12 -3.86 -9.40
N ALA A 32 -3.44 -2.95 -8.72
CA ALA A 32 -3.86 -2.38 -7.43
C ALA A 32 -3.62 -0.86 -7.40
N VAL A 33 -4.49 -0.13 -6.68
CA VAL A 33 -4.36 1.32 -6.50
C VAL A 33 -4.77 1.74 -5.09
N LEU A 34 -4.17 2.82 -4.60
CA LEU A 34 -4.66 3.50 -3.40
C LEU A 34 -5.91 4.33 -3.75
N GLY A 35 -7.06 3.95 -3.20
CA GLY A 35 -8.36 4.62 -3.38
C GLY A 35 -8.51 5.92 -2.60
N ARG A 36 -7.42 6.68 -2.42
CA ARG A 36 -7.44 8.05 -1.90
C ARG A 36 -6.85 9.00 -2.95
N PRO A 37 -7.67 9.83 -3.61
CA PRO A 37 -9.12 9.90 -3.46
C PRO A 37 -9.83 8.71 -4.14
N PRO A 38 -11.13 8.44 -3.86
CA PRO A 38 -11.84 7.25 -4.35
C PRO A 38 -11.83 7.09 -5.87
N GLU A 39 -11.72 8.18 -6.62
CA GLU A 39 -11.70 8.21 -8.08
C GLU A 39 -10.45 7.53 -8.66
N ASN A 40 -9.39 7.32 -7.86
CA ASN A 40 -8.21 6.55 -8.27
C ASN A 40 -8.56 5.12 -8.73
N VAL A 41 -9.69 4.57 -8.27
CA VAL A 41 -10.18 3.25 -8.72
C VAL A 41 -10.41 3.21 -10.24
N LEU A 42 -10.74 4.34 -10.86
CA LEU A 42 -10.95 4.43 -12.31
C LEU A 42 -9.68 4.09 -13.12
N LYS A 43 -8.48 4.17 -12.51
CA LYS A 43 -7.21 3.77 -13.14
C LYS A 43 -7.07 2.24 -13.33
N LEU A 44 -7.95 1.45 -12.70
CA LEU A 44 -7.92 -0.01 -12.77
C LEU A 44 -8.68 -0.59 -13.97
N ILE A 45 -9.54 0.21 -14.61
CA ILE A 45 -10.44 -0.23 -15.70
C ILE A 45 -9.72 -0.17 -17.05
#